data_AF-A0A5R9E6Z3-F1
#
_entry.id   AF-A0A5R9E6Z3-F1
#
_cell.length_a   1.000
_cell.length_b   1.000
_cell.length_c   1.000
_cell.angle_alpha   90.00
_cell.angle_beta   90.00
_cell.angle_gamma   90.00
#
_symmetry.space_group_name_H-M   'P 1'
#
loop_
_entity.id
_entity.type
_entity.pdbx_description
1 polymer ?
#
loop_
_entity_poly.entity_id
_entity_poly.type
_entity_poly.pdbx_seq_one_letter_code
_entity_poly.pdbx_strand_id
1 'polypeptide(L)'
;MITALCSVCHRALDDDTDLTACDACAAGLRAMLTELPRQLPLLAQLLRPGGGPAQRGGTGRAHSPLPVRLDVLDLLGPGQVVPLEDPHGDQSDGIPIAPLVYGWARYIAQQHPSVSRDRHGTIQIRPCDGPASHRGNGIAAWCAWLTAYVPYVCTQPWVAAMHEQLEQLLSQIRSKTGSRPGRTDRDAPCPECACFALVSIHGDPTVRCEACGTALTAAEYAEHAATVLPPLTALAVRIALQQAESAGTAA
;
A
#
# COMPACT_ATOMS: atom_id res chain seq x y z
N MET A 1 8.11 -16.20 -29.61
CA MET A 1 7.29 -15.08 -29.08
C MET A 1 7.98 -14.63 -27.81
N ILE A 2 8.33 -13.34 -27.70
CA ILE A 2 8.97 -12.80 -26.49
C ILE A 2 7.82 -12.41 -25.58
N THR A 3 7.55 -13.21 -24.56
CA THR A 3 6.55 -12.87 -23.54
C THR A 3 7.07 -11.67 -22.77
N ALA A 4 6.31 -10.56 -22.78
CA ALA A 4 6.65 -9.39 -22.00
C ALA A 4 6.55 -9.71 -20.51
N LEU A 5 7.47 -9.16 -19.71
CA LEU A 5 7.48 -9.33 -18.26
C LEU A 5 7.12 -8.02 -17.57
N CYS A 6 6.33 -8.11 -16.51
CA CYS A 6 6.05 -6.99 -15.62
C CYS A 6 7.36 -6.44 -15.05
N SER A 7 7.64 -5.15 -15.26
CA SER A 7 8.85 -4.50 -14.76
C SER A 7 8.95 -4.44 -13.24
N VAL A 8 7.82 -4.58 -12.52
CA VAL A 8 7.74 -4.51 -11.06
C VAL A 8 7.93 -5.88 -10.41
N CYS A 9 7.24 -6.92 -10.90
CA CYS A 9 7.19 -8.24 -10.25
C CYS A 9 7.67 -9.40 -11.14
N HIS A 10 8.12 -9.11 -12.36
CA HIS A 10 8.62 -10.09 -13.34
C HIS A 10 7.66 -11.21 -13.74
N ARG A 11 6.36 -11.09 -13.43
CA ARG A 11 5.33 -11.99 -13.96
C ARG A 11 5.14 -11.77 -15.46
N ALA A 12 4.82 -12.82 -16.19
CA ALA A 12 4.41 -12.74 -17.58
C ALA A 12 3.18 -11.82 -17.72
N LEU A 13 3.21 -10.98 -18.75
CA LEU A 13 2.09 -10.18 -19.21
C LEU A 13 1.45 -10.86 -20.43
N ASP A 14 0.23 -10.47 -20.76
CA ASP A 14 -0.44 -10.94 -21.96
C ASP A 14 0.32 -10.46 -23.21
N ASP A 15 0.45 -11.32 -24.23
CA ASP A 15 1.30 -11.04 -25.40
C ASP A 15 0.80 -9.84 -26.26
N ASP A 16 -0.42 -9.34 -26.03
CA ASP A 16 -1.06 -8.24 -26.81
C ASP A 16 -1.29 -6.96 -25.97
N THR A 17 -0.49 -6.75 -24.91
CA THR A 17 -0.63 -5.58 -24.04
C THR A 17 0.54 -4.60 -24.14
N ASP A 18 0.23 -3.31 -24.19
CA ASP A 18 1.22 -2.22 -24.08
C ASP A 18 1.59 -1.90 -22.62
N LEU A 19 1.13 -2.71 -21.67
CA LEU A 19 1.43 -2.53 -20.25
C LEU A 19 2.87 -2.91 -19.93
N THR A 20 3.51 -2.11 -19.08
CA THR A 20 4.81 -2.37 -18.47
C THR A 20 4.68 -2.90 -17.03
N ALA A 21 3.50 -2.78 -16.42
CA ALA A 21 3.16 -3.35 -15.13
C ALA A 21 1.84 -4.13 -15.19
N CYS A 22 1.78 -5.27 -14.50
CA CYS A 22 0.58 -6.09 -14.43
C CYS A 22 -0.51 -5.46 -13.54
N ASP A 23 -1.76 -5.93 -13.68
CA ASP A 23 -2.91 -5.45 -12.92
C ASP A 23 -2.72 -5.55 -11.40
N ALA A 24 -2.05 -6.59 -10.92
CA ALA A 24 -1.74 -6.75 -9.50
C ALA A 24 -0.83 -5.62 -8.99
N CYS A 25 0.22 -5.26 -9.74
CA CYS A 25 1.11 -4.14 -9.40
C CYS A 25 0.40 -2.79 -9.55
N ALA A 26 -0.47 -2.64 -10.54
CA ALA A 26 -1.32 -1.44 -10.68
C ALA A 26 -2.23 -1.26 -9.47
N ALA A 27 -2.85 -2.34 -8.98
CA ALA A 27 -3.69 -2.28 -7.80
C ALA A 27 -2.89 -2.05 -6.51
N GLY A 28 -1.71 -2.65 -6.36
CA GLY A 28 -0.77 -2.35 -5.29
C GLY A 28 -0.40 -0.87 -5.24
N LEU A 29 -0.09 -0.27 -6.38
CA LEU A 29 0.18 1.17 -6.51
C LEU A 29 -1.01 2.03 -6.04
N ARG A 30 -2.24 1.69 -6.44
CA ARG A 30 -3.46 2.38 -5.97
C ARG A 30 -3.66 2.23 -4.46
N ALA A 31 -3.39 1.05 -3.91
CA ALA A 31 -3.50 0.79 -2.48
C ALA A 31 -2.51 1.65 -1.69
N MET A 32 -1.26 1.72 -2.13
CA MET A 32 -0.22 2.56 -1.53
C MET A 32 -0.62 4.05 -1.54
N LEU A 33 -1.08 4.57 -2.68
CA LEU A 33 -1.53 5.96 -2.81
C LEU A 33 -2.77 6.26 -1.96
N THR A 34 -3.65 5.29 -1.77
CA THR A 34 -4.85 5.43 -0.92
C THR A 34 -4.52 5.38 0.58
N GLU A 35 -3.51 4.59 0.96
CA GLU A 35 -3.07 4.45 2.35
C GLU A 35 -2.32 5.68 2.84
N LEU A 36 -1.44 6.24 2.02
CA LEU A 36 -0.49 7.26 2.43
C LEU A 36 -1.16 8.49 3.12
N PRO A 37 -2.28 9.06 2.62
CA PRO A 37 -3.00 10.12 3.32
C PRO A 37 -3.54 9.72 4.71
N ARG A 38 -3.87 8.44 4.92
CA ARG A 38 -4.37 7.91 6.20
C ARG A 38 -3.26 7.79 7.25
N GLN A 39 -2.00 7.73 6.81
CA GLN A 39 -0.84 7.67 7.70
C GLN A 39 -0.47 9.06 8.27
N LEU A 40 -0.81 10.15 7.58
CA LEU A 40 -0.42 11.51 8.00
C LEU A 40 -0.91 11.89 9.40
N PRO A 41 -2.17 11.61 9.81
CA PRO A 41 -2.60 11.89 11.17
C PRO A 41 -1.86 11.06 12.23
N LEU A 42 -1.45 9.83 11.89
CA LEU A 42 -0.68 8.96 12.79
C LEU A 42 0.74 9.50 12.99
N LEU A 43 1.40 9.91 11.91
CA LEU A 43 2.70 10.58 11.97
C LEU A 43 2.62 11.89 12.76
N ALA A 44 1.58 12.70 12.54
CA ALA A 44 1.39 13.95 13.28
C ALA A 44 1.19 13.72 14.79
N GLN A 45 0.61 12.59 15.21
CA GLN A 45 0.52 12.24 16.62
C GLN A 45 1.88 11.94 17.25
N LEU A 46 2.82 11.36 16.48
CA LEU A 46 4.18 11.08 16.94
C LEU A 46 5.02 12.34 17.15
N LEU A 47 4.59 13.50 16.62
CA LEU A 47 5.23 14.79 16.87
C LEU A 47 4.83 15.43 18.21
N ARG A 48 3.77 14.95 18.85
CA ARG A 48 3.34 15.48 20.15
C ARG A 48 4.28 14.93 21.22
N PRO A 49 4.99 15.79 21.99
CA PRO A 49 5.76 15.33 23.14
C PRO A 49 4.84 14.53 24.06
N GLY A 50 5.30 13.36 24.53
CA GLY A 50 4.56 12.56 25.50
C GLY A 50 4.38 13.35 26.79
N GLY A 51 3.24 14.04 26.93
CA GLY A 51 2.90 14.86 28.08
C GLY A 51 2.43 14.04 29.27
N GLY A 52 3.26 13.11 29.74
CA GLY A 52 3.03 12.38 30.98
C GLY A 52 4.10 12.78 31.99
N PRO A 53 3.75 13.36 33.15
CA PRO A 53 4.69 13.41 34.27
C PRO A 53 5.10 11.96 34.58
N ALA A 54 6.39 11.72 34.82
CA ALA A 54 6.85 10.44 35.31
C ALA A 54 6.15 10.15 36.66
N GLN A 55 5.02 9.44 36.63
CA GLN A 55 4.28 8.98 37.80
C GLN A 55 4.99 7.79 38.43
N ARG A 56 6.28 7.91 38.73
CA ARG A 56 6.96 7.04 39.69
C ARG A 56 7.88 7.90 40.53
N GLY A 57 7.42 8.15 41.75
CA GLY A 57 8.22 8.71 42.82
C GLY A 57 9.54 7.96 42.93
N GLY A 58 10.61 8.64 42.55
CA GLY A 58 11.97 8.19 42.64
C GLY A 58 12.81 9.40 42.33
N THR A 59 13.77 9.69 43.19
CA THR A 59 14.73 10.81 43.14
C THR A 59 15.67 10.76 41.90
N GLY A 60 15.30 10.06 40.84
CA GLY A 60 15.98 10.00 39.56
C GLY A 60 15.54 11.16 38.67
N ARG A 61 16.52 11.99 38.32
CA ARG A 61 16.47 13.14 37.40
C ARG A 61 15.24 13.15 36.49
N ALA A 62 14.42 14.20 36.60
CA ALA A 62 13.38 14.51 35.64
C ALA A 62 14.01 14.52 34.23
N HIS A 63 13.81 13.45 33.48
CA HIS A 63 14.22 13.42 32.08
C HIS A 63 13.36 14.45 31.37
N SER A 64 14.01 15.42 30.72
CA SER A 64 13.34 16.35 29.81
C SER A 64 12.42 15.56 28.88
N PRO A 65 11.20 16.06 28.59
CA PRO A 65 10.28 15.38 27.68
C PRO A 65 11.06 14.99 26.42
N LEU A 66 10.91 13.74 25.99
CA LEU A 66 11.62 13.21 24.82
C LEU A 66 11.53 14.25 23.69
N PRO A 67 12.67 14.69 23.12
CA PRO A 67 12.66 15.63 22.02
C PRO A 67 11.76 15.08 20.91
N VAL A 68 11.10 15.99 20.19
CA VAL A 68 10.27 15.65 19.04
C VAL A 68 11.04 14.67 18.16
N ARG A 69 10.37 13.62 17.70
CA ARG A 69 10.95 12.61 16.82
C ARG A 69 11.43 13.25 15.51
N LEU A 70 12.73 13.55 15.44
CA LEU A 70 13.35 14.20 14.27
C LEU A 70 13.10 13.40 12.99
N ASP A 71 13.14 12.07 13.09
CA ASP A 71 12.87 11.17 11.98
C ASP A 71 11.43 11.25 11.42
N VAL A 72 10.49 11.74 12.21
CA VAL A 72 9.11 12.03 11.78
C VAL A 72 8.99 13.46 11.23
N LEU A 73 9.75 14.40 11.80
CA LEU A 73 9.84 15.75 11.26
C LEU A 73 10.47 15.75 9.86
N ASP A 74 11.51 14.96 9.63
CA ASP A 74 12.16 14.85 8.31
C ASP A 74 11.17 14.34 7.26
N LEU A 75 10.33 13.36 7.60
CA LEU A 75 9.31 12.83 6.69
C LEU A 75 8.18 13.83 6.38
N LEU A 76 7.78 14.65 7.36
CA LEU A 76 6.69 15.63 7.22
C LEU A 76 7.17 17.02 6.78
N GLY A 77 8.47 17.27 6.87
CA GLY A 77 9.09 18.56 6.67
C GLY A 77 9.10 18.99 5.20
N PRO A 78 9.28 20.30 4.96
CA PRO A 78 9.60 20.79 3.63
C PRO A 78 11.02 20.31 3.29
N GLY A 79 11.14 19.41 2.31
CA GLY A 79 12.45 18.93 1.87
C GLY A 79 12.56 18.76 0.37
N GLN A 80 13.65 18.15 -0.08
CA GLN A 80 13.89 17.84 -1.49
C GLN A 80 13.79 16.34 -1.73
N VAL A 81 13.46 15.95 -2.97
CA VAL A 81 13.38 14.53 -3.36
C VAL A 81 14.77 13.89 -3.44
N VAL A 82 15.77 14.70 -3.76
CA VAL A 82 17.16 14.26 -3.88
C VAL A 82 17.80 14.35 -2.51
N PRO A 83 18.31 13.23 -1.96
CA PRO A 83 19.13 13.27 -0.75
C PRO A 83 20.31 14.21 -1.02
N LEU A 84 20.43 15.26 -0.24
CA LEU A 84 21.63 16.09 -0.28
C LEU A 84 22.76 15.27 0.36
N GLU A 85 23.98 15.40 -0.16
CA GLU A 85 25.13 14.87 0.56
C GLU A 85 25.17 15.58 1.91
N ASP A 86 24.98 14.80 2.98
CA ASP A 86 24.94 15.30 4.35
C ASP A 86 26.31 15.06 5.00
N PRO A 87 27.24 16.05 4.96
CA PRO A 87 28.56 15.91 5.56
C PRO A 87 28.52 15.84 7.09
N HIS A 88 27.38 16.14 7.73
CA HIS A 88 27.22 16.17 9.18
C HIS A 88 26.50 14.94 9.75
N GLY A 89 25.81 14.17 8.90
CA GLY A 89 25.12 12.94 9.28
C GLY A 89 23.94 13.17 10.22
N ASP A 90 23.33 14.35 10.19
CA ASP A 90 22.17 14.72 10.99
C ASP A 90 20.83 14.53 10.25
N GLN A 91 20.87 14.24 8.94
CA GLN A 91 19.72 13.83 8.15
C GLN A 91 19.42 12.35 8.36
N SER A 92 18.18 12.04 8.71
CA SER A 92 17.74 10.66 8.76
C SER A 92 17.39 10.15 7.36
N ASP A 93 17.84 8.94 7.02
CA ASP A 93 17.64 8.32 5.71
C ASP A 93 16.13 8.25 5.35
N GLY A 94 15.66 9.15 4.47
CA GLY A 94 14.27 9.17 4.04
C GLY A 94 13.94 10.32 3.11
N ILE A 95 13.22 10.03 2.03
CA ILE A 95 12.67 11.08 1.15
C ILE A 95 11.41 11.63 1.82
N PRO A 96 11.28 12.96 2.03
CA PRO A 96 10.08 13.53 2.62
C PRO A 96 8.84 13.26 1.76
N ILE A 97 7.69 13.05 2.42
CA ILE A 97 6.48 12.54 1.77
C ILE A 97 5.99 13.50 0.68
N ALA A 98 5.86 14.79 1.03
CA ALA A 98 5.31 15.79 0.12
C ALA A 98 6.16 15.96 -1.16
N PRO A 99 7.49 16.17 -1.06
CA PRO A 99 8.38 16.21 -2.23
C PRO A 99 8.27 14.97 -3.13
N LEU A 100 8.27 13.75 -2.58
CA LEU A 100 8.20 12.52 -3.39
C LEU A 100 6.90 12.47 -4.20
N VAL A 101 5.76 12.63 -3.51
CA VAL A 101 4.44 12.52 -4.13
C VAL A 101 4.21 13.67 -5.13
N TYR A 102 4.61 14.89 -4.78
CA TYR A 102 4.53 16.04 -5.70
C TYR A 102 5.46 15.88 -6.90
N GLY A 103 6.67 15.36 -6.70
CA GLY A 103 7.65 15.10 -7.75
C GLY A 103 7.11 14.16 -8.81
N TRP A 104 6.56 13.01 -8.40
CA TRP A 104 5.89 12.08 -9.33
C TRP A 104 4.69 12.73 -10.03
N ALA A 105 3.86 13.45 -9.29
CA ALA A 105 2.67 14.09 -9.86
C ALA A 105 3.06 15.14 -10.91
N ARG A 106 4.09 15.95 -10.64
CA ARG A 106 4.64 16.93 -11.57
C ARG A 106 5.30 16.25 -12.78
N TYR A 107 6.08 15.20 -12.57
CA TYR A 107 6.74 14.46 -13.65
C TYR A 107 5.71 13.90 -14.64
N ILE A 108 4.64 13.27 -14.13
CA ILE A 108 3.54 12.76 -14.96
C ILE A 108 2.82 13.90 -15.66
N ALA A 109 2.54 15.01 -14.98
CA ALA A 109 1.90 16.18 -15.57
C ALA A 109 2.72 16.78 -16.75
N GLN A 110 4.05 16.73 -16.67
CA GLN A 110 4.92 17.19 -17.74
C GLN A 110 4.90 16.27 -18.97
N GLN A 111 4.72 14.96 -18.77
CA GLN A 111 4.73 13.95 -19.84
C GLN A 111 3.34 13.74 -20.46
N HIS A 112 2.26 13.90 -19.68
CA HIS A 112 0.90 13.66 -20.11
C HIS A 112 0.18 14.98 -20.42
N PRO A 113 -0.14 15.29 -21.69
CA PRO A 113 -0.83 16.52 -22.03
C PRO A 113 -2.24 16.52 -21.44
N SER A 114 -2.68 17.69 -20.98
CA SER A 114 -4.07 17.91 -20.58
C SER A 114 -4.92 18.15 -21.82
N VAL A 115 -6.05 17.44 -21.90
CA VAL A 115 -7.04 17.63 -22.97
C VAL A 115 -8.29 18.23 -22.36
N SER A 116 -8.64 19.44 -22.78
CA SER A 116 -9.88 20.11 -22.35
C SER A 116 -10.69 20.56 -23.56
N ARG A 117 -11.99 20.78 -23.39
CA ARG A 117 -12.82 21.43 -24.40
C ARG A 117 -13.15 22.84 -23.93
N ASP A 118 -12.94 23.83 -24.79
CA ASP A 118 -13.35 25.19 -24.48
C ASP A 118 -14.87 25.36 -24.59
N ARG A 119 -15.37 26.55 -24.24
CA ARG A 119 -16.80 26.89 -24.32
C ARG A 119 -17.39 26.81 -25.75
N HIS A 120 -16.55 26.71 -26.77
CA HIS A 120 -16.93 26.59 -28.17
C HIS A 120 -16.84 25.14 -28.68
N GLY A 121 -16.46 24.19 -27.83
CA GLY A 121 -16.31 22.78 -28.18
C GLY A 121 -14.96 22.44 -28.82
N THR A 122 -14.03 23.40 -28.93
CA THR A 122 -12.68 23.16 -29.47
C THR A 122 -11.87 22.36 -28.48
N ILE A 123 -11.22 21.29 -28.94
CA ILE A 123 -10.29 20.51 -28.13
C ILE A 123 -8.98 21.29 -27.99
N GLN A 124 -8.63 21.62 -26.76
CA GLN A 124 -7.40 22.28 -26.36
C GLN A 124 -6.48 21.24 -25.72
N ILE A 125 -5.33 21.00 -26.34
CA ILE A 125 -4.27 20.17 -25.80
C ILE A 125 -3.20 21.11 -25.25
N ARG A 126 -2.99 21.08 -23.92
CA ARG A 126 -2.01 21.94 -23.25
C ARG A 126 -1.10 21.11 -22.35
N PRO A 127 0.18 21.50 -22.19
CA PRO A 127 0.99 21.00 -21.09
C PRO A 127 0.19 21.10 -19.79
N CYS A 128 0.22 20.07 -18.95
CA CYS A 128 -0.45 20.17 -17.67
C CYS A 128 0.39 21.11 -16.79
N ASP A 129 -0.17 22.29 -16.47
CA ASP A 129 0.51 23.33 -15.67
C ASP A 129 0.92 22.83 -14.26
N GLY A 130 0.37 21.70 -13.83
CA GLY A 130 0.79 20.93 -12.68
C GLY A 130 -0.31 20.01 -12.18
N PRO A 131 -0.09 19.26 -11.09
CA PRO A 131 -1.11 18.43 -10.46
C PRO A 131 -2.18 19.25 -9.71
N ALA A 132 -2.48 20.46 -10.19
CA ALA A 132 -3.44 21.38 -9.60
C ALA A 132 -4.84 20.75 -9.68
N SER A 133 -5.26 20.14 -8.57
CA SER A 133 -6.63 19.69 -8.41
C SER A 133 -7.46 20.86 -7.87
N HIS A 134 -8.72 20.98 -8.31
CA HIS A 134 -9.69 21.83 -7.62
C HIS A 134 -9.89 21.47 -6.13
N ARG A 135 -9.37 20.31 -5.70
CA ARG A 135 -9.48 19.76 -4.34
C ARG A 135 -8.31 20.17 -3.43
N GLY A 136 -7.38 21.00 -3.91
CA GLY A 136 -6.26 21.54 -3.13
C GLY A 136 -4.88 21.08 -3.58
N ASN A 137 -3.86 21.53 -2.85
CA ASN A 137 -2.43 21.36 -3.12
C ASN A 137 -1.70 20.54 -2.03
N GLY A 138 -2.41 19.64 -1.34
CA GLY A 138 -1.84 18.79 -0.30
C GLY A 138 -1.59 17.36 -0.77
N ILE A 139 -0.90 16.57 0.07
CA ILE A 139 -0.56 15.16 -0.19
C ILE A 139 -1.80 14.34 -0.59
N ALA A 140 -2.93 14.51 0.10
CA ALA A 140 -4.16 13.79 -0.23
C ALA A 140 -4.68 14.11 -1.66
N ALA A 141 -4.55 15.36 -2.09
CA ALA A 141 -4.95 15.79 -3.42
C ALA A 141 -4.01 15.21 -4.50
N TRP A 142 -2.70 15.23 -4.26
CA TRP A 142 -1.72 14.63 -5.16
C TRP A 142 -1.85 13.10 -5.24
N CYS A 143 -2.07 12.41 -4.12
CA CYS A 143 -2.36 10.97 -4.13
C CYS A 143 -3.63 10.65 -4.93
N ALA A 144 -4.72 11.41 -4.73
CA ALA A 144 -5.95 11.21 -5.50
C ALA A 144 -5.74 11.45 -7.01
N TRP A 145 -4.95 12.47 -7.36
CA TRP A 145 -4.56 12.74 -8.73
C TRP A 145 -3.73 11.58 -9.30
N LEU A 146 -2.66 11.15 -8.62
CA LEU A 146 -1.81 10.02 -9.05
C LEU A 146 -2.62 8.74 -9.24
N THR A 147 -3.56 8.44 -8.33
CA THR A 147 -4.44 7.27 -8.43
C THR A 147 -5.25 7.26 -9.74
N ALA A 148 -5.71 8.43 -10.20
CA ALA A 148 -6.44 8.55 -11.47
C ALA A 148 -5.53 8.30 -12.69
N TYR A 149 -4.23 8.56 -12.57
CA TYR A 149 -3.25 8.35 -13.63
C TYR A 149 -2.55 6.99 -13.57
N VAL A 150 -2.87 6.11 -12.62
CA VAL A 150 -2.29 4.76 -12.56
C VAL A 150 -2.39 3.98 -13.88
N PRO A 151 -3.52 3.99 -14.63
CA PRO A 151 -3.56 3.31 -15.93
C PRO A 151 -2.49 3.80 -16.92
N TYR A 152 -2.23 5.11 -16.95
CA TYR A 152 -1.15 5.68 -17.75
C TYR A 152 0.22 5.27 -17.20
N VAL A 153 0.44 5.40 -15.89
CA VAL A 153 1.70 5.00 -15.23
C VAL A 153 2.08 3.56 -15.58
N CYS A 154 1.10 2.65 -15.63
CA CYS A 154 1.34 1.24 -15.94
C CYS A 154 1.82 0.97 -17.37
N THR A 155 1.73 1.92 -18.30
CA THR A 155 2.30 1.80 -19.66
C THR A 155 3.72 2.37 -19.76
N GLN A 156 4.29 2.86 -18.65
CA GLN A 156 5.54 3.59 -18.67
C GLN A 156 6.72 2.74 -18.18
N PRO A 157 7.93 2.93 -18.75
CA PRO A 157 9.12 2.15 -18.37
C PRO A 157 9.63 2.43 -16.95
N TRP A 158 9.28 3.59 -16.38
CA TRP A 158 9.70 4.03 -15.05
C TRP A 158 8.73 3.62 -13.93
N VAL A 159 7.68 2.85 -14.23
CA VAL A 159 6.69 2.40 -13.22
C VAL A 159 7.31 1.62 -12.06
N ALA A 160 8.33 0.81 -12.33
CA ALA A 160 9.05 0.06 -11.30
C ALA A 160 9.71 0.98 -10.26
N ALA A 161 10.35 2.05 -10.71
CA ALA A 161 10.98 3.03 -9.81
C ALA A 161 9.94 3.77 -8.95
N MET A 162 8.80 4.16 -9.53
CA MET A 162 7.71 4.78 -8.77
C MET A 162 7.14 3.83 -7.72
N HIS A 163 6.94 2.56 -8.10
CA HIS A 163 6.43 1.53 -7.19
C HIS A 163 7.40 1.31 -6.02
N GLU A 164 8.67 1.08 -6.31
CA GLU A 164 9.73 0.86 -5.30
C GLU A 164 9.83 2.03 -4.31
N GLN A 165 9.87 3.27 -4.81
CA GLN A 165 9.96 4.46 -3.96
C GLN A 165 8.75 4.63 -3.04
N LEU A 166 7.53 4.36 -3.53
CA LEU A 166 6.32 4.42 -2.71
C LEU A 166 6.25 3.28 -1.69
N GLU A 167 6.71 2.10 -2.05
CA GLU A 167 6.80 0.95 -1.15
C GLU A 167 7.81 1.20 -0.03
N GLN A 168 9.00 1.71 -0.37
CA GLN A 168 10.02 2.09 0.59
C GLN A 168 9.50 3.17 1.54
N LEU A 169 8.86 4.22 1.02
CA LEU A 169 8.27 5.28 1.84
C LEU A 169 7.22 4.73 2.80
N LEU A 170 6.28 3.90 2.33
CA LEU A 170 5.26 3.32 3.19
C LEU A 170 5.83 2.34 4.22
N SER A 171 6.84 1.56 3.85
CA SER A 171 7.55 0.67 4.78
C SER A 171 8.16 1.47 5.94
N GLN A 172 8.84 2.57 5.63
CA GLN A 172 9.38 3.50 6.63
C GLN A 172 8.28 4.08 7.52
N ILE A 173 7.20 4.58 6.92
CA ILE A 173 6.07 5.16 7.66
C ILE A 173 5.44 4.13 8.59
N ARG A 174 5.15 2.92 8.10
CA ARG A 174 4.56 1.81 8.86
C ARG A 174 5.45 1.38 10.02
N SER A 175 6.77 1.33 9.81
CA SER A 175 7.74 1.06 10.88
C SER A 175 7.69 2.12 11.98
N LYS A 176 7.46 3.39 11.64
CA LYS A 176 7.40 4.49 12.62
C LYS A 176 6.06 4.57 13.34
N THR A 177 4.95 4.36 12.63
CA THR A 177 3.58 4.42 13.18
C THR A 177 3.16 3.12 13.86
N GLY A 178 3.92 2.03 13.67
CA GLY A 178 3.53 0.69 14.11
C GLY A 178 2.30 0.16 13.37
N SER A 179 1.86 0.84 12.31
CA SER A 179 0.73 0.39 11.51
C SER A 179 1.16 -0.80 10.65
N ARG A 180 0.60 -1.97 10.96
CA ARG A 180 0.71 -3.13 10.08
C ARG A 180 -0.57 -3.19 9.25
N PRO A 181 -0.48 -3.44 7.94
CA PRO A 181 -1.66 -3.78 7.15
C PRO A 181 -2.44 -4.89 7.85
N GLY A 182 -3.75 -4.71 8.00
CA GLY A 182 -4.59 -5.73 8.59
C GLY A 182 -4.47 -7.03 7.80
N ARG A 183 -4.13 -8.13 8.47
CA ARG A 183 -4.07 -9.47 7.88
C ARG A 183 -5.32 -10.21 8.31
N THR A 184 -6.05 -10.75 7.34
CA THR A 184 -7.22 -11.59 7.58
C THR A 184 -6.97 -12.94 6.96
N ASP A 185 -6.92 -13.96 7.82
CA ASP A 185 -6.83 -15.35 7.39
C ASP A 185 -8.12 -15.74 6.67
N ARG A 186 -7.98 -16.60 5.66
CA ARG A 186 -9.10 -17.07 4.85
C ARG A 186 -9.42 -18.52 5.19
N ASP A 187 -10.71 -18.82 5.22
CA ASP A 187 -11.21 -20.11 5.68
C ASP A 187 -10.99 -21.24 4.66
N ALA A 188 -10.97 -20.93 3.35
CA ALA A 188 -10.76 -21.94 2.33
C ALA A 188 -9.26 -22.33 2.22
N PRO A 189 -8.93 -23.61 2.01
CA PRO A 189 -7.55 -24.03 1.75
C PRO A 189 -7.08 -23.54 0.37
N CYS A 190 -5.77 -23.38 0.19
CA CYS A 190 -5.20 -23.02 -1.11
C CYS A 190 -5.52 -24.08 -2.19
N PRO A 191 -5.95 -23.71 -3.41
CA PRO A 191 -6.25 -24.68 -4.47
C PRO A 191 -5.01 -25.45 -4.96
N GLU A 192 -3.81 -24.88 -4.83
CA GLU A 192 -2.57 -25.49 -5.31
C GLU A 192 -1.92 -26.44 -4.29
N CYS A 193 -1.78 -26.00 -3.03
CA CYS A 193 -1.07 -26.78 -2.00
C CYS A 193 -1.96 -27.37 -0.90
N ALA A 194 -3.27 -27.10 -0.94
CA ALA A 194 -4.25 -27.50 0.08
C ALA A 194 -4.00 -26.96 1.51
N CYS A 195 -3.00 -26.09 1.73
CA CYS A 195 -2.74 -25.49 3.05
C CYS A 195 -3.74 -24.37 3.38
N PHE A 196 -4.12 -24.23 4.67
CA PHE A 196 -4.87 -23.11 5.22
C PHE A 196 -3.97 -21.90 5.50
N ALA A 197 -3.26 -21.46 4.46
CA ALA A 197 -2.32 -20.34 4.53
C ALA A 197 -2.72 -19.19 3.58
N LEU A 198 -3.98 -19.16 3.13
CA LEU A 198 -4.51 -18.06 2.34
C LEU A 198 -4.79 -16.87 3.26
N VAL A 199 -4.22 -15.73 2.91
CA VAL A 199 -4.35 -14.48 3.66
C VAL A 199 -4.76 -13.35 2.73
N SER A 200 -5.59 -12.45 3.24
CA SER A 200 -5.91 -11.19 2.60
C SER A 200 -5.27 -10.07 3.41
N ILE A 201 -4.52 -9.23 2.73
CA ILE A 201 -3.90 -8.05 3.32
C ILE A 201 -4.81 -6.86 2.99
N HIS A 202 -5.15 -6.05 3.99
CA HIS A 202 -6.04 -4.91 3.81
C HIS A 202 -5.50 -3.95 2.75
N GLY A 203 -6.22 -3.82 1.63
CA GLY A 203 -5.83 -2.98 0.48
C GLY A 203 -5.19 -3.75 -0.67
N ASP A 204 -4.74 -5.00 -0.46
CA ASP A 204 -4.35 -5.91 -1.54
C ASP A 204 -5.63 -6.53 -2.15
N PRO A 205 -5.87 -6.39 -3.47
CA PRO A 205 -7.03 -7.02 -4.10
C PRO A 205 -6.89 -8.56 -4.20
N THR A 206 -5.71 -9.10 -3.91
CA THR A 206 -5.43 -10.53 -3.99
C THR A 206 -5.44 -11.19 -2.62
N VAL A 207 -5.81 -12.46 -2.61
CA VAL A 207 -5.62 -13.41 -1.52
C VAL A 207 -4.39 -14.23 -1.86
N ARG A 208 -3.34 -14.17 -1.03
CA ARG A 208 -2.08 -14.88 -1.28
C ARG A 208 -1.93 -16.05 -0.33
N CYS A 209 -1.44 -17.17 -0.83
CA CYS A 209 -1.03 -18.30 -0.01
C CYS A 209 0.40 -18.06 0.48
N GLU A 210 0.59 -17.97 1.79
CA GLU A 210 1.92 -17.81 2.38
C GLU A 210 2.76 -19.10 2.28
N ALA A 211 2.13 -20.25 2.06
CA ALA A 211 2.83 -21.54 1.95
C ALA A 211 3.46 -21.79 0.57
N CYS A 212 2.70 -21.56 -0.52
CA CYS A 212 3.16 -21.84 -1.89
C CYS A 212 3.26 -20.60 -2.80
N GLY A 213 2.83 -19.42 -2.31
CA GLY A 213 2.90 -18.17 -3.06
C GLY A 213 1.76 -17.95 -4.07
N THR A 214 0.85 -18.91 -4.25
CA THR A 214 -0.34 -18.77 -5.11
C THR A 214 -1.12 -17.51 -4.76
N ALA A 215 -1.51 -16.72 -5.76
CA ALA A 215 -2.32 -15.53 -5.59
C ALA A 215 -3.65 -15.74 -6.30
N LEU A 216 -4.75 -15.49 -5.59
CA LEU A 216 -6.11 -15.51 -6.11
C LEU A 216 -6.66 -14.09 -6.08
N THR A 217 -7.39 -13.68 -7.10
CA THR A 217 -8.26 -12.51 -7.00
C THR A 217 -9.36 -12.77 -5.98
N ALA A 218 -9.98 -11.70 -5.48
CA ALA A 218 -11.12 -11.82 -4.57
C ALA A 218 -12.28 -12.65 -5.17
N ALA A 219 -12.49 -12.56 -6.49
CA ALA A 219 -13.53 -13.32 -7.20
C ALA A 219 -13.19 -14.81 -7.30
N GLU A 220 -11.96 -15.15 -7.72
CA GLU A 220 -11.49 -16.54 -7.77
C GLU A 220 -11.51 -17.19 -6.39
N TYR A 221 -11.09 -16.46 -5.35
CA TYR A 221 -11.20 -16.95 -3.97
C TYR A 221 -12.66 -17.21 -3.58
N ALA A 222 -13.60 -16.32 -3.92
CA ALA A 222 -15.01 -16.51 -3.59
C ALA A 222 -15.61 -17.73 -4.30
N GLU A 223 -15.29 -17.94 -5.57
CA GLU A 223 -15.73 -19.12 -6.35
C GLU A 223 -15.15 -20.42 -5.77
N HIS A 224 -13.85 -20.42 -5.46
CA HIS A 224 -13.17 -21.54 -4.82
C HIS A 224 -13.76 -21.87 -3.44
N ALA A 225 -13.96 -20.84 -2.61
CA ALA A 225 -14.53 -20.99 -1.28
C ALA A 225 -15.97 -21.53 -1.34
N ALA A 226 -16.78 -21.06 -2.29
CA ALA A 226 -18.14 -21.57 -2.51
C ALA A 226 -18.16 -23.07 -2.88
N THR A 227 -17.12 -23.54 -3.57
CA THR A 227 -16.99 -24.95 -3.95
C THR A 227 -16.51 -25.83 -2.79
N VAL A 228 -15.51 -25.37 -2.03
CA VAL A 228 -14.77 -26.22 -1.08
C VAL A 228 -15.28 -26.14 0.36
N LEU A 229 -15.82 -25.00 0.81
CA LEU A 229 -16.26 -24.86 2.20
C LEU A 229 -17.47 -25.73 2.56
N PRO A 230 -18.55 -25.82 1.75
CA PRO A 230 -19.72 -26.63 2.11
C PRO A 230 -19.41 -28.10 2.47
N PRO A 231 -18.64 -28.87 1.66
CA PRO A 231 -18.31 -30.25 2.01
C PRO A 231 -17.41 -30.34 3.26
N LEU A 232 -16.49 -29.39 3.47
CA LEU A 232 -15.65 -29.34 4.67
C LEU A 232 -16.48 -29.06 5.93
N THR A 233 -17.40 -28.11 5.87
CA THR A 233 -18.33 -27.82 6.97
C THR A 233 -19.20 -29.05 7.28
N ALA A 234 -19.74 -29.72 6.26
CA ALA A 234 -20.53 -30.94 6.45
C ALA A 234 -19.71 -32.10 7.07
N LEU A 235 -18.42 -32.20 6.76
CA LEU A 235 -17.51 -33.17 7.39
C LEU A 235 -17.24 -32.80 8.85
N ALA A 236 -16.92 -31.53 9.13
CA ALA A 236 -16.66 -31.05 10.49
C ALA A 236 -17.86 -31.26 11.43
N VAL A 237 -19.08 -30.98 10.95
CA VAL A 237 -20.32 -31.23 11.72
C VAL A 237 -20.50 -32.71 12.02
N ARG A 238 -20.26 -33.60 11.04
CA ARG A 238 -20.36 -35.05 11.27
C ARG A 238 -19.36 -35.54 12.32
N ILE A 239 -18.11 -35.07 12.26
CA ILE A 239 -17.08 -35.42 13.24
C ILE A 239 -17.49 -34.93 14.65
N ALA A 240 -17.98 -33.70 14.76
CA ALA A 240 -18.41 -33.15 16.05
C ALA A 240 -19.59 -33.92 16.66
N LEU A 241 -20.56 -34.33 15.85
CA LEU A 241 -21.69 -35.15 16.31
C LEU A 241 -21.24 -36.53 16.80
N GLN A 242 -20.36 -37.21 16.06
CA GLN A 242 -19.79 -38.49 16.47
C GLN A 242 -19.01 -38.40 17.78
N GLN A 243 -18.28 -37.31 18.00
CA GLN A 243 -17.56 -37.06 19.25
C GLN A 243 -18.52 -36.84 20.43
N ALA A 244 -19.63 -36.13 20.22
CA ALA A 244 -20.63 -35.91 21.26
C ALA A 244 -21.35 -37.21 21.68
N GLU A 245 -21.70 -38.06 20.72
CA GLU A 245 -22.31 -39.38 20.99
C GLU A 245 -21.37 -40.30 21.77
N SER A 246 -20.08 -40.28 21.41
CA SER A 246 -19.02 -41.06 22.08
C SER A 246 -18.77 -40.60 23.52
N ALA A 247 -18.89 -39.29 23.78
CA ALA A 247 -18.74 -38.74 25.12
C ALA A 247 -19.93 -39.06 26.03
N GLY A 248 -21.15 -39.14 25.48
CA GLY A 248 -22.37 -39.44 26.24
C GLY A 248 -22.51 -40.90 26.67
N THR A 249 -21.83 -41.84 26.02
CA THR A 249 -21.86 -43.28 26.36
C THR A 249 -20.85 -43.68 27.43
N ALA A 250 -19.88 -42.81 27.74
CA ALA A 250 -18.83 -43.05 28.73
C ALA A 250 -19.17 -42.53 30.14
N ALA A 251 -20.31 -41.86 30.31
CA ALA A 251 -20.82 -41.32 31.58
C ALA A 251 -21.94 -42.20 32.14
#